data_AF-Q82Q31-F1
#
_entry.id   AF-Q82Q31-F1
#
_cell.length_a   1.000
_cell.length_b   1.000
_cell.length_c   1.000
_cell.angle_alpha   90.00
_cell.angle_beta   90.00
_cell.angle_gamma   90.00
#
_symmetry.space_group_name_H-M   'P 1'
#
loop_
_entity.id
_entity.type
_entity.pdbx_description
1 polymer ?
#
loop_
_entity_poly.entity_id
_entity_poly.type
_entity_poly.pdbx_seq_one_letter_code
_entity_poly.pdbx_strand_id
1 'polypeptide(L)'
;MHDTTGGKQLLDDLAAAPPSVTKVWADGGYQNSIFNHGAGLGSDVEVVQGPRAKGFEPLPKRWVIERTFGWSMQHRRPARDSEPSRKDPAR
;
A
#
# COMPACT_ATOMS: atom_id res chain seq x y z
N MET A 1 8.91 6.38 -10.76
CA MET A 1 7.48 6.65 -10.47
C MET A 1 7.27 6.35 -9.00
N HIS A 2 6.65 7.23 -8.23
CA HIS A 2 6.39 7.01 -6.80
C HIS A 2 5.09 6.21 -6.64
N ASP A 3 5.02 5.27 -5.70
CA ASP A 3 3.86 4.38 -5.52
C ASP A 3 2.57 5.18 -5.30
N THR A 4 2.66 6.31 -4.61
CA THR A 4 1.56 7.28 -4.48
C THR A 4 1.01 7.80 -5.81
N THR A 5 1.85 8.04 -6.82
CA THR A 5 1.39 8.46 -8.15
C THR A 5 0.61 7.34 -8.83
N GLY A 6 1.15 6.11 -8.79
CA GLY A 6 0.47 4.94 -9.36
C GLY A 6 -0.85 4.63 -8.64
N GLY A 7 -0.88 4.77 -7.32
CA GLY A 7 -2.09 4.56 -6.53
C GLY A 7 -3.20 5.59 -6.80
N LYS A 8 -2.86 6.84 -7.09
CA LYS A 8 -3.86 7.85 -7.52
C LYS A 8 -4.48 7.50 -8.87
N GLN A 9 -3.67 7.08 -9.83
CA GLN A 9 -4.17 6.64 -11.14
C GLN A 9 -5.13 5.44 -10.99
N LEU A 10 -4.79 4.48 -10.13
CA LEU A 10 -5.67 3.33 -9.86
C LEU A 10 -7.01 3.76 -9.26
N LEU A 11 -7.00 4.77 -8.38
CA LEU A 11 -8.23 5.32 -7.80
C LEU A 11 -9.08 6.05 -8.84
N ASP A 12 -8.46 6.78 -9.77
CA ASP A 12 -9.15 7.42 -10.90
C ASP A 12 -9.84 6.37 -11.78
N ASP A 13 -9.12 5.29 -12.12
CA ASP A 13 -9.65 4.19 -12.93
C ASP A 13 -10.80 3.46 -12.22
N LEU A 14 -10.68 3.25 -10.90
CA LEU A 14 -11.72 2.66 -10.05
C LEU A 14 -12.98 3.54 -9.99
N ALA A 15 -12.81 4.86 -9.92
CA ALA A 15 -13.93 5.81 -9.89
C ALA A 15 -14.66 5.91 -11.24
N ALA A 16 -13.95 5.66 -12.35
CA ALA A 16 -14.52 5.61 -13.68
C ALA A 16 -15.24 4.28 -13.99
N ALA A 17 -14.95 3.21 -13.25
CA ALA A 17 -15.61 1.92 -13.38
C ALA A 17 -16.96 1.90 -12.64
N PRO A 18 -17.89 0.97 -12.98
CA PRO A 18 -19.12 0.79 -12.23
C PRO A 18 -18.85 0.63 -10.73
N PRO A 19 -19.59 1.35 -9.86
CA PRO A 19 -19.26 1.47 -8.45
C PRO A 19 -19.47 0.13 -7.75
N SER A 20 -18.38 -0.62 -7.60
CA SER A 20 -18.33 -1.92 -6.93
C SER A 20 -17.33 -1.96 -5.79
N VAL A 21 -16.36 -1.03 -5.78
CA VAL A 21 -15.32 -0.92 -4.76
C VAL A 21 -15.58 0.31 -3.91
N THR A 22 -15.93 0.10 -2.64
CA THR A 22 -16.21 1.18 -1.68
C THR A 22 -15.08 1.40 -0.67
N LYS A 23 -14.22 0.39 -0.48
CA LYS A 23 -13.14 0.38 0.51
C LYS A 23 -11.82 0.01 -0.17
N VAL A 24 -10.78 0.81 0.09
CA VAL A 24 -9.42 0.59 -0.42
C VAL A 24 -8.45 0.58 0.75
N TRP A 25 -7.55 -0.40 0.80
CA TRP A 25 -6.46 -0.45 1.78
C TRP A 25 -5.13 -0.16 1.10
N ALA A 26 -4.34 0.71 1.71
CA ALA A 26 -2.97 1.00 1.30
C ALA A 26 -2.00 0.72 2.46
N ASP A 27 -0.77 0.35 2.18
CA ASP A 27 0.27 0.25 3.22
C ASP A 27 0.85 1.63 3.58
N GLY A 28 1.62 1.68 4.68
CA GLY A 28 2.26 2.91 5.16
C GLY A 28 3.34 3.51 4.25
N GLY A 29 3.73 2.85 3.15
CA GLY A 29 4.61 3.39 2.13
C GLY A 29 3.92 4.43 1.22
N TYR A 30 2.58 4.47 1.22
CA TYR A 30 1.82 5.48 0.50
C TYR A 30 1.73 6.78 1.31
N GLN A 31 2.03 7.92 0.66
CA GLN A 31 1.86 9.23 1.27
C GLN A 31 0.39 9.53 1.55
N ASN A 32 0.11 10.32 2.59
CA ASN A 32 -1.24 10.80 2.96
C ASN A 32 -2.02 11.43 1.79
N SER A 33 -1.34 11.90 0.75
CA SER A 33 -2.03 12.47 -0.42
C SER A 33 -2.88 11.46 -1.20
N ILE A 34 -2.69 10.14 -1.02
CA ILE A 34 -3.58 9.13 -1.61
C ILE A 34 -4.94 9.06 -0.91
N PHE A 35 -4.96 9.28 0.41
CA PHE A 35 -6.19 9.30 1.20
C PHE A 35 -7.10 10.44 0.72
N ASN A 36 -6.54 11.65 0.63
CA ASN A 36 -7.26 12.83 0.17
C ASN A 36 -7.78 12.67 -1.26
N HIS A 37 -7.01 12.01 -2.13
CA HIS A 37 -7.40 11.75 -3.51
C HIS A 37 -8.60 10.80 -3.59
N GLY A 38 -8.53 9.66 -2.91
CA GLY A 38 -9.63 8.69 -2.90
C GLY A 38 -10.91 9.22 -2.24
N ALA A 39 -10.78 9.99 -1.17
CA ALA A 39 -11.93 10.66 -0.55
C ALA A 39 -12.64 11.61 -1.52
N GLY A 40 -11.89 12.34 -2.36
CA GLY A 40 -12.44 13.19 -3.41
C GLY A 40 -13.19 12.43 -4.51
N LEU A 41 -12.91 11.13 -4.66
CA LEU A 41 -13.54 10.22 -5.61
C LEU A 41 -14.65 9.37 -4.98
N GLY A 42 -14.99 9.60 -3.70
CA GLY A 42 -16.02 8.83 -2.99
C GLY A 42 -15.57 7.44 -2.51
N SER A 43 -14.27 7.15 -2.52
CA SER A 43 -13.69 5.90 -2.00
C SER A 43 -13.24 6.07 -0.55
N ASP A 44 -13.56 5.11 0.32
CA ASP A 44 -13.01 5.03 1.68
C ASP A 44 -11.62 4.38 1.61
N VAL A 45 -10.58 5.22 1.60
CA VAL A 45 -9.18 4.76 1.61
C VAL A 45 -8.69 4.70 3.05
N GLU A 46 -8.10 3.58 3.46
CA GLU A 46 -7.48 3.41 4.77
C GLU A 46 -6.01 2.99 4.61
N VAL A 47 -5.10 3.80 5.17
CA VAL A 47 -3.66 3.48 5.21
C VAL A 47 -3.36 2.65 6.45
N VAL A 48 -3.00 1.38 6.25
CA VAL A 48 -2.61 0.45 7.30
C VAL A 48 -1.16 0.73 7.68
N GLN A 49 -0.99 1.35 8.85
CA GLN A 49 0.33 1.65 9.40
C GLN A 49 1.04 0.38 9.89
N GLY A 50 2.37 0.43 9.87
CA GLY A 50 3.22 -0.62 10.42
C GLY A 50 3.14 -0.71 11.95
N PRO A 51 3.69 -1.78 12.54
CA PRO A 51 3.70 -1.97 13.98
C PRO A 51 4.45 -0.82 14.65
N ARG A 52 3.92 -0.33 15.78
CA ARG A 52 4.48 0.85 16.47
C ARG A 52 5.49 0.44 17.55
N ALA A 53 5.40 -0.80 18.02
CA ALA A 53 6.30 -1.38 19.01
C ALA A 53 7.38 -2.26 18.36
N LYS A 54 8.54 -2.37 19.03
CA LYS A 54 9.53 -3.41 18.71
C LYS A 54 8.98 -4.76 19.19
N GLY A 55 8.79 -5.69 18.27
CA GLY A 55 8.29 -7.03 18.55
C GLY A 55 7.24 -7.48 17.54
N PHE A 56 6.62 -8.63 17.79
CA PHE A 56 5.50 -9.11 16.98
C PHE A 56 4.19 -8.46 17.45
N GLU A 57 3.63 -7.59 16.63
CA GLU A 57 2.31 -6.98 16.83
C GLU A 57 1.40 -7.48 15.70
N PRO A 58 0.35 -8.28 16.00
CA PRO A 58 -0.60 -8.70 14.99
C PRO A 58 -1.31 -7.48 14.41
N LEU A 59 -1.18 -7.25 13.11
CA LEU A 59 -1.90 -6.20 12.39
C LEU A 59 -3.08 -6.84 11.62
N PRO A 60 -4.32 -6.77 12.13
CA PRO A 60 -5.45 -7.56 11.63
C PRO A 60 -5.83 -7.32 10.17
N LYS A 61 -5.40 -6.21 9.57
CA LYS A 61 -5.68 -5.86 8.17
C LYS A 61 -4.47 -6.00 7.24
N ARG A 62 -3.26 -6.09 7.81
CA ARG A 62 -2.01 -6.15 7.04
C ARG A 62 -1.83 -7.49 6.34
N TRP A 63 -2.31 -8.59 6.93
CA TRP A 63 -2.25 -9.90 6.29
C TRP A 63 -2.99 -9.94 4.95
N VAL A 64 -4.04 -9.12 4.77
CA VAL A 64 -4.79 -9.05 3.51
C VAL A 64 -3.89 -8.50 2.41
N ILE A 65 -3.19 -7.41 2.70
CA ILE A 65 -2.24 -6.75 1.79
C ILE A 65 -1.07 -7.70 1.48
N GLU A 66 -0.45 -8.27 2.53
CA GLU A 66 0.70 -9.17 2.39
C GLU A 66 0.34 -10.47 1.65
N ARG A 67 -0.88 -10.99 1.78
CA ARG A 67 -1.35 -12.16 1.04
C ARG A 67 -1.41 -11.88 -0.46
N THR A 68 -1.91 -10.72 -0.87
CA THR A 68 -1.95 -10.31 -2.29
C THR A 68 -0.54 -10.21 -2.87
N PHE A 69 0.40 -9.65 -2.10
CA PHE A 69 1.81 -9.64 -2.49
C PHE A 69 2.40 -11.06 -2.54
N GLY A 70 2.09 -11.92 -1.57
CA GLY A 70 2.51 -13.32 -1.56
C GLY A 70 2.07 -14.08 -2.81
N TRP A 71 0.81 -13.92 -3.24
CA TRP A 71 0.32 -14.48 -4.51
C TRP A 71 1.07 -13.90 -5.71
N SER A 72 1.29 -12.59 -5.72
CA SER A 72 1.99 -11.92 -6.81
C SER A 72 3.45 -12.40 -6.93
N MET A 73 4.15 -12.55 -5.79
CA MET A 73 5.52 -13.06 -5.69
C MET A 73 5.65 -14.53 -6.11
N GLN A 74 4.65 -15.36 -5.78
CA GLN A 74 4.63 -16.79 -6.13
C GLN A 74 4.37 -17.02 -7.63
N HIS A 75 3.59 -16.17 -8.28
CA HIS A 75 3.27 -16.28 -9.71
C HIS A 75 4.14 -15.40 -10.61
N ARG A 76 4.89 -14.46 -10.04
CA ARG A 76 5.75 -13.51 -10.75
C ARG A 76 6.89 -13.10 -9.82
N ARG A 77 8.16 -13.32 -10.19
CA ARG A 77 9.30 -12.70 -9.50
C ARG A 77 9.27 -11.19 -9.78
N PRO A 78 8.98 -10.28 -8.83
CA PRO A 78 9.12 -8.85 -9.08
C PRO A 78 10.62 -8.55 -9.11
N ALA A 79 11.08 -7.92 -10.17
CA ALA A 79 12.51 -7.75 -10.45
C ALA A 79 13.23 -6.74 -9.53
N ARG A 80 12.57 -6.25 -8.47
CA ARG A 80 13.00 -5.11 -7.65
C ARG A 80 12.44 -5.23 -6.23
N ASP A 81 12.95 -6.18 -5.46
CA ASP A 81 12.94 -6.02 -3.99
C ASP A 81 14.03 -4.99 -3.66
N SER A 82 13.74 -3.69 -3.87
CA SER A 82 14.64 -2.61 -3.50
C SER A 82 14.42 -2.24 -2.05
N GLU A 83 15.05 -2.99 -1.15
CA GLU A 83 15.46 -2.45 0.14
C GLU A 83 16.87 -1.87 -0.04
N PRO A 84 17.06 -0.55 -0.16
CA PRO A 84 18.40 0.00 0.02
C PRO A 84 18.71 -0.14 1.51
N SER A 85 19.53 -1.14 1.86
CA SER A 85 20.12 -1.19 3.18
C SER A 85 20.95 0.08 3.36
N ARG A 86 20.42 1.08 4.05
CA ARG A 86 21.25 2.12 4.63
C ARG A 86 22.01 1.45 5.77
N LYS A 87 23.16 0.86 5.46
CA LYS A 87 24.20 0.65 6.46
C LYS A 87 24.74 2.03 6.79
N ASP A 88 24.35 2.59 7.92
CA ASP A 88 25.18 3.61 8.55
C ASP A 88 26.53 2.95 8.89
N PRO A 89 27.66 3.48 8.42
CA PRO A 89 28.95 3.03 8.92
C PRO A 89 29.07 3.43 10.39
N ALA A 90 29.65 2.52 11.16
CA ALA A 90 29.87 2.63 12.58
C ALA A 90 30.57 3.95 12.98
N ARG A 91 30.14 4.45 14.15
CA ARG A 91 30.91 5.10 15.22
C ARG A 91 32.27 5.70 14.87
#